data_AF-A0A3L8Q553-F1
#
_entry.id   AF-A0A3L8Q553-F1
#
_cell.length_a   1.000
_cell.length_b   1.000
_cell.length_c   1.000
_cell.angle_alpha   90.00
_cell.angle_beta   90.00
_cell.angle_gamma   90.00
#
_symmetry.space_group_name_H-M   'P 1'
#
loop_
_entity.id
_entity.type
_entity.pdbx_description
1 polymer ?
#
loop_
_entity_poly.entity_id
_entity_poly.type
_entity_poly.pdbx_seq_one_letter_code
_entity_poly.pdbx_strand_id
1 'polypeptide(L)'
;MVSLCWCPWCPCAGSRCLPPRCARRGDVDVSAICRYPILEVRKAFEGPYKEYREQAQKWGRYSGEVPTPRPGACITDWHRQNGFASSLELPDNTLNFAKKHPLMDQPVPPQRGRPLLLKRDANFTQLVVDRVAGLDGATYEVLFIGT
;
A
#
# COMPACT_ATOMS: atom_id res chain seq x y z
N MET A 1 2.65 2.25 -10.42
CA MET A 1 1.66 3.25 -9.95
C MET A 1 2.42 4.47 -9.46
N VAL A 2 2.15 5.65 -9.99
CA VAL A 2 2.69 6.91 -9.45
C VAL A 2 1.57 7.50 -8.59
N SER A 3 1.86 7.75 -7.32
CA SER A 3 0.87 8.28 -6.38
C SER A 3 1.41 9.56 -5.77
N LEU A 4 0.53 10.53 -5.53
CA LEU A 4 0.83 11.57 -4.56
C LEU A 4 1.10 10.86 -3.25
N CYS A 5 2.32 11.01 -2.78
CA CYS A 5 2.78 10.25 -1.66
C CYS A 5 2.88 11.18 -0.48
N TRP A 6 1.97 10.96 0.44
CA TRP A 6 2.04 11.54 1.75
C TRP A 6 3.12 10.74 2.48
N CYS A 7 4.12 11.43 3.00
CA CYS A 7 5.36 10.87 3.55
C CYS A 7 5.17 9.57 4.36
N PRO A 8 6.17 8.68 4.40
CA PRO A 8 6.05 7.28 4.87
C PRO A 8 5.87 7.10 6.39
N TRP A 9 5.33 8.11 7.08
CA TRP A 9 5.07 8.10 8.51
C TRP A 9 3.58 8.32 8.73
N CYS A 10 2.78 7.30 8.43
CA CYS A 10 1.48 7.13 9.10
C CYS A 10 1.70 6.21 10.31
N PRO A 11 2.03 6.74 11.50
CA PRO A 11 1.93 5.96 12.71
C PRO A 11 0.47 5.53 12.88
N CYS A 12 0.23 4.22 12.90
CA CYS A 12 -1.05 3.69 13.37
C CYS A 12 -1.07 3.82 14.88
N ALA A 13 -1.82 4.79 15.40
CA ALA A 13 -2.07 4.95 16.84
C ALA A 13 -3.44 4.34 17.16
N GLY A 14 -3.45 3.18 17.84
CA GLY A 14 -4.68 2.44 18.16
C GLY A 14 -5.41 1.91 16.91
N SER A 15 -6.73 1.74 16.98
CA SER A 15 -7.58 1.16 15.92
C SER A 15 -7.86 2.07 14.71
N ARG A 16 -7.24 3.25 14.64
CA ARG A 16 -7.40 4.20 13.54
C ARG A 16 -6.11 4.31 12.73
N CYS A 17 -6.17 3.91 11.47
CA CYS A 17 -5.27 4.43 10.45
C CYS A 17 -5.66 5.90 10.23
N LEU A 18 -4.85 6.83 10.73
CA LEU A 18 -5.03 8.24 10.40
C LEU A 18 -4.98 8.37 8.87
N PRO A 19 -5.91 9.12 8.24
CA PRO A 19 -5.77 9.46 6.83
C PRO A 19 -4.39 10.10 6.65
N PRO A 20 -3.75 9.93 5.47
CA PRO A 20 -2.55 10.67 5.17
C PRO A 20 -2.88 12.16 5.38
N ARG A 21 -2.39 12.73 6.48
CA ARG A 21 -2.36 14.17 6.71
C ARG A 21 -0.92 14.59 6.50
N CYS A 22 -0.71 15.73 5.83
CA CYS A 22 0.60 16.22 5.47
C CYS A 22 1.39 16.27 6.76
N ALA A 23 2.55 15.63 6.76
CA ALA A 23 3.47 15.76 7.87
C ALA A 23 3.86 17.25 7.92
N ARG A 24 3.16 18.04 8.74
CA ARG A 24 3.60 19.39 9.14
C ARG A 24 4.86 19.21 9.97
N ARG A 25 6.02 19.18 9.32
CA ARG A 25 7.31 19.28 9.98
C ARG A 25 7.65 20.76 10.08
N GLY A 26 6.99 21.46 11.00
CA GLY A 26 7.01 22.92 11.08
C GLY A 26 5.98 23.59 10.16
N ASP A 27 5.91 24.92 10.24
CA ASP A 27 5.00 25.82 9.53
C ASP A 27 5.35 25.99 8.04
N VAL A 28 5.69 24.90 7.35
CA VAL A 28 6.07 24.91 5.93
C VAL A 28 5.34 23.81 5.20
N ASP A 29 4.58 24.19 4.17
CA ASP A 29 3.87 23.27 3.30
C ASP A 29 4.88 22.53 2.39
N VAL A 30 4.87 21.20 2.44
CA VAL A 30 5.77 20.36 1.64
C VAL A 30 4.96 19.28 0.94
N SER A 31 5.13 19.19 -0.38
CA SER A 31 4.53 18.15 -1.22
C SER A 31 5.58 17.21 -1.79
N ALA A 32 5.22 15.93 -1.91
CA ALA A 32 6.09 14.88 -2.44
C ALA A 32 5.36 13.98 -3.44
N ILE A 33 6.09 13.53 -4.46
CA ILE A 33 5.63 12.54 -5.44
C ILE A 33 6.48 11.29 -5.27
N CYS A 34 5.85 10.14 -5.02
CA CYS A 34 6.53 8.86 -5.03
C CYS A 34 5.99 7.94 -6.11
N ARG A 35 6.85 7.03 -6.54
CA ARG A 35 6.49 5.96 -7.47
C ARG A 35 6.55 4.64 -6.75
N TYR A 36 5.57 3.79 -7.02
CA TYR A 36 5.44 2.47 -6.44
C TYR A 36 5.39 1.42 -7.55
N PRO A 37 6.36 0.50 -7.61
CA PRO A 37 6.28 -0.63 -8.51
C PRO A 37 5.18 -1.57 -8.03
N ILE A 38 4.32 -2.01 -8.96
CA ILE A 38 3.18 -2.87 -8.61
C ILE A 38 3.62 -4.23 -8.03
N LEU A 39 4.83 -4.69 -8.37
CA LEU A 39 5.42 -5.90 -7.84
C LEU A 39 5.69 -5.80 -6.33
N GLU A 40 6.18 -4.66 -5.84
CA GLU A 40 6.39 -4.47 -4.39
C GLU A 40 5.07 -4.37 -3.64
N VAL A 41 4.03 -3.80 -4.27
CA VAL A 41 2.68 -3.79 -3.70
C VAL A 41 2.15 -5.22 -3.53
N ARG A 42 2.26 -6.05 -4.58
CA ARG A 42 1.86 -7.46 -4.52
C ARG A 42 2.65 -8.24 -3.45
N LYS A 43 3.95 -8.05 -3.40
CA LYS A 43 4.83 -8.67 -2.40
C LYS A 43 4.42 -8.31 -0.97
N ALA A 44 3.98 -7.07 -0.72
CA ALA A 44 3.47 -6.68 0.58
C ALA A 44 2.17 -7.42 0.95
N PHE A 45 1.25 -7.63 -0.01
CA PHE A 45 0.03 -8.43 0.19
C PHE A 45 0.29 -9.93 0.38
N GLU A 46 1.39 -10.45 -0.18
CA GLU A 46 1.89 -11.81 0.05
C GLU A 46 2.68 -11.95 1.36
N GLY A 47 3.00 -10.82 2.02
CA GLY A 47 3.75 -10.74 3.25
C GLY A 47 2.97 -11.10 4.52
N PRO A 48 3.57 -10.91 5.70
CA PRO A 48 2.90 -11.15 6.98
C PRO A 48 1.79 -10.13 7.27
N TYR A 49 0.73 -10.57 7.94
CA TYR A 49 -0.33 -9.69 8.42
C TYR A 49 0.08 -8.97 9.70
N LYS A 50 -0.63 -7.89 10.02
CA LYS A 50 -0.50 -7.13 11.25
C LYS A 50 -1.69 -7.39 12.15
N GLU A 51 -1.44 -7.51 13.45
CA GLU A 51 -2.45 -7.76 14.47
C GLU A 51 -2.29 -6.75 15.62
N TYR A 52 -3.41 -6.28 16.16
CA TYR A 52 -3.39 -5.48 17.38
C TYR A 52 -3.23 -6.40 18.59
N ARG A 53 -2.10 -6.29 19.29
CA ARG A 53 -1.83 -7.09 20.50
C ARG A 53 -2.37 -6.34 21.71
N GLU A 54 -3.51 -6.78 22.21
CA GLU A 54 -4.21 -6.13 23.33
C GLU A 54 -3.35 -6.03 24.59
N GLN A 55 -2.57 -7.06 24.93
CA GLN A 55 -1.73 -7.06 26.13
C GLN A 55 -0.65 -5.97 26.09
N ALA A 56 -0.16 -5.65 24.89
CA ALA A 56 0.87 -4.64 24.69
C ALA A 56 0.32 -3.31 24.15
N GLN A 57 -1.00 -3.21 23.98
CA GLN A 57 -1.72 -2.07 23.38
C GLN A 57 -1.02 -1.53 22.12
N LYS A 58 -0.51 -2.44 21.28
CA LYS A 58 0.30 -2.08 20.10
C LYS A 58 0.03 -3.00 18.93
N TRP A 59 0.13 -2.43 17.73
CA TRP A 59 0.19 -3.23 16.52
C TRP A 59 1.52 -3.97 16.44
N GLY A 60 1.47 -5.24 16.11
CA GLY A 60 2.64 -6.06 15.87
C GLY A 60 2.42 -7.00 14.69
N ARG A 61 3.50 -7.60 14.23
CA ARG A 61 3.46 -8.65 13.22
C ARG A 61 2.68 -9.86 13.76
N TYR A 62 1.73 -10.36 12.97
CA TYR A 62 1.08 -11.65 13.23
C TYR A 62 2.09 -12.77 12.97
N SER A 63 2.24 -13.67 13.95
CA SER A 63 3.20 -14.77 13.92
C SER A 63 2.55 -16.15 14.00
N GLY A 64 1.21 -16.22 14.02
CA GLY A 64 0.49 -17.48 14.00
C GLY A 64 0.36 -18.07 12.60
N GLU A 65 -0.41 -19.15 12.50
CA GLU A 65 -0.68 -19.82 11.23
C GLU A 65 -1.70 -19.03 10.40
N VAL A 66 -1.37 -18.82 9.12
CA VAL A 66 -2.28 -18.17 8.18
C VAL A 66 -3.15 -19.25 7.54
N PRO A 67 -4.49 -19.12 7.57
CA PRO A 67 -5.37 -20.13 7.00
C PRO A 67 -5.19 -20.26 5.48
N THR A 68 -5.54 -21.44 4.96
CA THR A 68 -5.55 -21.76 3.53
C THR A 68 -6.99 -22.00 3.08
N PRO A 69 -7.46 -21.42 1.96
CA PRO A 69 -6.75 -20.53 1.05
C PRO A 69 -6.41 -19.17 1.67
N ARG A 70 -5.38 -18.51 1.13
CA ARG A 70 -4.82 -17.30 1.75
C ARG A 70 -5.85 -16.16 1.81
N PRO A 71 -6.09 -15.55 3.00
CA PRO A 71 -7.01 -14.44 3.16
C PRO A 71 -6.70 -13.25 2.23
N GLY A 72 -7.70 -12.80 1.48
CA GLY A 72 -7.58 -11.67 0.55
C GLY A 72 -6.98 -11.99 -0.81
N ALA A 73 -6.63 -13.26 -1.07
CA ALA A 73 -6.24 -13.70 -2.41
C ALA A 73 -7.45 -13.82 -3.35
N CYS A 74 -7.25 -13.58 -4.64
CA CYS A 74 -8.26 -13.82 -5.66
C CYS A 74 -8.43 -15.33 -5.92
N ILE A 75 -9.64 -15.74 -6.29
CA ILE A 75 -9.94 -17.12 -6.70
C ILE A 75 -9.25 -17.41 -8.04
N THR A 76 -8.32 -18.37 -8.03
CA THR A 76 -7.58 -18.86 -9.20
C THR A 76 -8.04 -20.26 -9.61
N ASP A 77 -7.49 -20.81 -10.69
CA ASP A 77 -7.85 -22.16 -11.15
C ASP A 77 -7.49 -23.25 -10.13
N TRP A 78 -6.42 -23.06 -9.36
CA TRP A 78 -6.10 -23.94 -8.23
C TRP A 78 -7.24 -23.95 -7.19
N HIS A 79 -7.79 -22.78 -6.86
CA HIS A 79 -8.91 -22.69 -5.92
C HIS A 79 -10.14 -23.41 -6.45
N ARG A 80 -10.46 -23.22 -7.74
CA ARG A 80 -11.60 -23.89 -8.40
C ARG A 80 -11.46 -25.41 -8.41
N GLN A 81 -10.25 -25.92 -8.67
CA GLN A 81 -9.95 -27.36 -8.63
C GLN A 81 -10.06 -27.95 -7.21
N ASN A 82 -9.87 -27.13 -6.18
CA ASN A 82 -10.01 -27.51 -4.78
C ASN A 82 -11.41 -27.20 -4.20
N GLY A 83 -12.41 -26.96 -5.05
CA GLY A 83 -13.81 -26.80 -4.62
C GLY A 83 -14.20 -25.39 -4.17
N PHE A 84 -13.38 -24.38 -4.47
CA PHE A 84 -13.70 -22.97 -4.23
C PHE A 84 -13.97 -22.26 -5.58
N ALA A 85 -15.21 -22.33 -6.08
CA ALA A 85 -15.59 -21.70 -7.33
C ALA A 85 -15.77 -20.18 -7.18
N SER A 86 -16.20 -19.73 -6.00
CA SER A 86 -16.48 -18.32 -5.69
C SER A 86 -15.98 -17.91 -4.31
N SER A 87 -15.95 -16.59 -4.04
CA SER A 87 -15.58 -16.06 -2.71
C SER A 87 -16.56 -16.44 -1.60
N LEU A 88 -17.78 -16.88 -1.95
CA LEU A 88 -18.81 -17.32 -1.01
C LEU A 88 -18.55 -18.73 -0.47
N GLU A 89 -17.79 -19.53 -1.21
CA GLU A 89 -17.43 -20.91 -0.84
C GLU A 89 -16.13 -20.97 -0.03
N LEU A 90 -15.53 -19.81 0.27
CA LEU A 90 -14.34 -19.75 1.11
C LEU A 90 -14.67 -20.17 2.55
N PRO A 91 -13.80 -20.94 3.22
CA PRO A 91 -14.05 -21.36 4.59
C PRO A 91 -14.18 -20.16 5.56
N ASP A 92 -15.08 -20.29 6.54
CA ASP A 92 -15.33 -19.23 7.54
C ASP A 92 -14.07 -18.80 8.29
N ASN A 93 -13.11 -19.71 8.52
CA ASN A 93 -11.86 -19.37 9.18
C ASN A 93 -11.05 -18.32 8.39
N THR A 94 -11.07 -18.40 7.06
CA THR A 94 -10.34 -17.54 6.13
C THR A 94 -11.01 -16.17 6.07
N LEU A 95 -12.34 -16.15 6.01
CA LEU A 95 -13.14 -14.93 6.01
C LEU A 95 -13.03 -14.18 7.35
N ASN A 96 -13.13 -14.90 8.47
CA ASN A 96 -12.99 -14.33 9.81
C ASN A 96 -11.56 -13.83 10.06
N PHE A 97 -10.54 -14.52 9.54
CA PHE A 97 -9.16 -14.06 9.60
C PHE A 97 -8.99 -12.74 8.84
N ALA A 98 -9.46 -12.66 7.59
CA ALA A 98 -9.40 -11.44 6.78
C ALA A 98 -10.07 -10.25 7.48
N LYS A 99 -11.22 -10.49 8.11
CA LYS A 99 -11.96 -9.46 8.87
C LYS A 99 -11.18 -8.93 10.07
N LYS A 100 -10.44 -9.80 10.78
CA LYS A 100 -9.63 -9.42 11.95
C LYS A 100 -8.27 -8.83 11.58
N HIS A 101 -7.72 -9.22 10.44
CA HIS A 101 -6.37 -8.85 9.99
C HIS A 101 -6.37 -8.11 8.64
N PRO A 102 -6.97 -6.91 8.53
CA PRO A 102 -7.04 -6.18 7.27
C PRO A 102 -5.71 -5.51 6.87
N LEU A 103 -4.74 -5.41 7.78
CA LEU A 103 -3.48 -4.71 7.57
C LEU A 103 -2.32 -5.69 7.33
N MET A 104 -1.44 -5.35 6.40
CA MET A 104 -0.15 -6.01 6.23
C MET A 104 0.90 -5.38 7.15
N ASP A 105 1.85 -6.18 7.64
CA ASP A 105 2.92 -5.68 8.51
C ASP A 105 4.02 -4.96 7.71
N GLN A 106 4.27 -5.40 6.47
CA GLN A 106 5.28 -4.82 5.61
C GLN A 106 4.76 -3.57 4.86
N PRO A 107 5.44 -2.41 4.98
CA PRO A 107 5.13 -1.25 4.15
C PRO A 107 5.60 -1.47 2.72
N VAL A 108 4.93 -0.82 1.75
CA VAL A 108 5.41 -0.78 0.37
C VAL A 108 6.44 0.35 0.25
N PRO A 109 7.71 0.07 -0.08
CA PRO A 109 8.69 1.12 -0.28
C PRO A 109 8.48 1.83 -1.62
N PRO A 110 8.73 3.15 -1.71
CA PRO A 110 8.78 3.83 -3.00
C PRO A 110 9.96 3.29 -3.82
N GLN A 111 9.88 3.43 -5.14
CA GLN A 111 10.94 3.05 -6.06
C GLN A 111 12.22 3.81 -5.69
N ARG A 112 13.32 3.07 -5.51
CA ARG A 112 14.62 3.58 -5.02
C ARG A 112 14.61 4.10 -3.56
N GLY A 113 13.57 3.81 -2.78
CA GLY A 113 13.49 4.16 -1.36
C GLY A 113 13.36 5.66 -1.06
N ARG A 114 13.09 6.50 -2.06
CA ARG A 114 12.99 7.95 -1.93
C ARG A 114 11.92 8.55 -2.86
N PRO A 115 11.38 9.74 -2.56
CA PRO A 115 10.47 10.44 -3.48
C PRO A 115 11.17 10.79 -4.80
N LEU A 116 10.38 10.84 -5.88
CA LEU A 116 10.81 11.33 -7.19
C LEU A 116 10.97 12.84 -7.19
N LEU A 117 10.03 13.54 -6.55
CA LEU A 117 10.04 14.99 -6.42
C LEU A 117 9.66 15.37 -4.99
N LEU A 118 10.38 16.33 -4.44
CA LEU A 118 10.06 16.97 -3.17
C LEU A 118 10.05 18.47 -3.40
N LYS A 119 8.94 19.13 -3.11
CA LYS A 119 8.76 20.57 -3.31
C LYS A 119 8.27 21.21 -2.02
N ARG A 120 8.94 22.29 -1.61
CA ARG A 120 8.51 23.15 -0.51
C ARG A 120 7.65 24.29 -1.05
N ASP A 121 6.78 24.82 -0.20
CA ASP A 121 5.90 25.96 -0.47
C ASP A 121 4.97 25.72 -1.66
N ALA A 122 4.59 24.46 -1.87
CA ALA A 122 3.65 24.06 -2.90
C ALA A 122 2.76 22.93 -2.38
N ASN A 123 1.47 23.06 -2.61
CA ASN A 123 0.46 22.06 -2.27
C ASN A 123 0.01 21.37 -3.55
N PHE A 124 0.44 20.13 -3.78
CA PHE A 124 0.04 19.38 -4.97
C PHE A 124 -1.32 18.73 -4.75
N THR A 125 -2.28 18.99 -5.64
CA THR A 125 -3.66 18.49 -5.56
C THR A 125 -3.94 17.37 -6.56
N GLN A 126 -3.34 17.46 -7.74
CA GLN A 126 -3.57 16.51 -8.84
C GLN A 126 -2.24 16.12 -9.50
N LEU A 127 -2.20 14.92 -10.05
CA LEU A 127 -1.02 14.38 -10.72
C LEU A 127 -1.46 13.55 -11.92
N VAL A 128 -0.93 13.89 -13.09
CA VAL A 128 -1.04 13.09 -14.32
C VAL A 128 0.37 12.80 -14.83
N VAL A 129 0.57 11.61 -15.37
CA VAL A 129 1.86 11.17 -15.91
C VAL A 129 1.66 10.76 -17.35
N ASP A 130 2.40 11.40 -18.26
CA ASP A 130 2.44 11.04 -19.67
C ASP A 130 3.76 10.36 -20.03
N ARG A 131 3.70 9.37 -20.92
CA ARG A 131 4.86 8.59 -21.38
C ARG A 131 5.14 8.92 -22.82
N VAL A 132 6.21 9.64 -23.07
CA VAL A 132 6.58 10.14 -24.40
C VAL A 132 7.90 9.52 -24.86
N ALA A 133 7.97 9.19 -26.15
CA ALA A 133 9.23 8.81 -26.77
C ALA A 133 9.99 10.07 -27.21
N GLY A 134 11.24 10.21 -26.79
CA GLY A 134 12.14 11.25 -27.25
C GLY A 134 12.65 10.99 -28.66
N LEU A 135 13.26 12.01 -29.28
CA LEU A 135 13.92 11.90 -30.58
C LEU A 135 15.12 10.95 -30.56
N ASP A 136 15.68 10.70 -29.38
CA ASP A 136 16.75 9.73 -29.11
C ASP A 136 16.22 8.29 -28.98
N GLY A 137 14.91 8.08 -29.11
CA GLY A 137 14.26 6.78 -28.92
C GLY A 137 14.08 6.36 -27.47
N ALA A 138 14.52 7.18 -26.50
CA ALA A 138 14.32 6.90 -25.08
C ALA A 138 12.89 7.26 -24.66
N THR A 139 12.33 6.51 -23.70
CA THR A 139 11.01 6.83 -23.13
C THR A 139 11.17 7.70 -21.89
N TYR A 140 10.45 8.81 -21.86
CA TYR A 140 10.40 9.77 -20.75
C TYR A 140 9.03 9.77 -20.10
N GLU A 141 9.00 10.01 -18.80
CA GLU A 141 7.76 10.19 -18.04
C GLU A 141 7.64 11.66 -17.63
N VAL A 142 6.71 12.37 -18.26
CA VAL A 142 6.41 13.78 -18.00
C VAL A 142 5.35 13.88 -16.92
N LEU A 143 5.63 14.65 -15.87
CA LEU A 143 4.73 14.84 -14.73
C LEU A 143 3.98 16.17 -14.89
N PHE A 144 2.65 16.12 -14.97
CA PHE A 144 1.78 17.29 -14.90
C PHE A 144 1.18 17.36 -13.50
N ILE A 145 1.45 18.46 -12.79
CA ILE A 145 1.12 18.62 -11.37
C ILE A 145 0.15 19.80 -11.23
N GLY A 146 -1.03 19.52 -10.71
CA GLY A 146 -1.98 20.55 -10.29
C GLY A 146 -1.62 21.04 -8.89
N THR A 147 -1.63 22.36 -8.69
CA THR A 147 -1.38 23.03 -7.41
C THR A 147 -2.64 23.72 -6.92
#